data_AF-A0A1H3CJ89-F1
#
_entry.id   AF-A0A1H3CJ89-F1
#
_cell.length_a   1.000
_cell.length_b   1.000
_cell.length_c   1.000
_cell.angle_alpha   90.00
_cell.angle_beta   90.00
_cell.angle_gamma   90.00
#
_symmetry.space_group_name_H-M   'P 1'
#
loop_
_entity.id
_entity.type
_entity.pdbx_description
1 polymer ?
#
loop_
_entity_poly.entity_id
_entity_poly.type
_entity_poly.pdbx_seq_one_letter_code
_entity_poly.pdbx_strand_id
1 'polypeptide(L)' 'MGGQLAACTPVEFTLLSTLAAHPGQVFTRGQLVEHAYGVDGFVTERTIDVHVKNLRRKIETDPRAPARRG' A
#
# COMPACT_ATOMS: atom_id res chain seq x y z
N MET A 1 -8.79 6.04 21.71
CA MET A 1 -8.53 5.84 20.27
C MET A 1 -7.13 6.33 19.98
N GLY A 2 -6.14 5.43 19.90
CA GLY A 2 -4.76 5.82 19.59
C GLY A 2 -4.51 5.65 18.10
N GLY A 3 -4.69 6.71 17.31
CA GLY A 3 -4.15 6.75 15.96
C GLY A 3 -2.65 7.03 16.07
N GLN A 4 -1.81 6.03 15.85
CA GLN A 4 -0.37 6.24 15.84
C GLN A 4 0.02 6.83 14.48
N LEU A 5 0.59 8.03 14.47
CA LEU A 5 1.08 8.65 13.25
C LEU A 5 2.28 7.85 12.74
N ALA A 6 2.12 7.18 11.61
CA ALA A 6 3.19 6.47 10.92
C ALA A 6 3.78 7.36 9.82
N ALA A 7 5.10 7.57 9.84
CA ALA A 7 5.78 8.27 8.76
C ALA A 7 5.79 7.38 7.50
N CYS A 8 5.16 7.85 6.43
CA CYS A 8 5.08 7.16 5.14
C CYS A 8 5.73 8.02 4.05
N THR A 9 6.29 7.37 3.03
CA THR A 9 6.68 8.08 1.80
C THR A 9 5.41 8.50 1.03
N PRO A 10 5.51 9.44 0.07
CA PRO A 10 4.37 9.81 -0.77
C PRO A 10 3.74 8.60 -1.47
N VAL A 11 4.57 7.67 -1.97
CA VAL A 11 4.11 6.44 -2.62
C VAL A 11 3.39 5.51 -1.65
N GLU A 12 3.93 5.31 -0.44
CA GLU A 12 3.29 4.49 0.59
C GLU A 12 1.94 5.09 1.02
N PHE A 13 1.85 6.42 1.09
CA PHE A 13 0.61 7.11 1.37
C PHE A 13 -0.41 6.93 0.24
N THR A 14 -0.01 7.12 -1.02
CA THR A 14 -0.88 6.89 -2.18
C THR A 14 -1.40 5.45 -2.20
N LEU A 15 -0.53 4.46 -1.99
CA LEU A 15 -0.95 3.05 -1.91
C LEU A 15 -1.95 2.83 -0.78
N LEU A 16 -1.69 3.37 0.41
CA LEU A 16 -2.61 3.27 1.54
C LEU A 16 -3.96 3.92 1.22
N SER A 17 -3.98 5.12 0.67
CA SER A 17 -5.20 5.84 0.30
C SER A 17 -5.99 5.08 -0.77
N THR A 18 -5.35 4.54 -1.80
CA THR A 18 -6.01 3.75 -2.85
C THR A 18 -6.68 2.50 -2.26
N LEU A 19 -5.98 1.77 -1.38
CA LEU A 19 -6.51 0.58 -0.72
C LEU A 19 -7.64 0.92 0.27
N ALA A 20 -7.48 2.00 1.03
CA ALA A 20 -8.47 2.45 2.01
C ALA A 20 -9.76 2.97 1.34
N ALA A 21 -9.64 3.57 0.15
CA ALA A 21 -10.79 4.01 -0.64
C ALA A 21 -11.59 2.83 -1.24
N HIS A 22 -10.97 1.65 -1.41
CA HIS A 22 -11.58 0.47 -2.02
C HIS A 22 -11.41 -0.78 -1.14
N PRO A 23 -12.04 -0.81 0.05
CA PRO A 23 -11.88 -1.92 0.98
C PRO A 23 -12.38 -3.23 0.36
N GLY A 24 -11.57 -4.29 0.46
CA GLY A 24 -11.89 -5.62 -0.08
C GLY A 24 -11.60 -5.82 -1.57
N GLN A 25 -11.25 -4.76 -2.31
CA GLN A 25 -10.86 -4.86 -3.71
C GLN A 25 -9.44 -5.41 -3.85
N VAL A 26 -9.25 -6.34 -4.79
CA VAL A 26 -7.94 -6.87 -5.16
C VAL A 26 -7.37 -6.03 -6.30
N PHE A 27 -6.19 -5.44 -6.08
CA PHE A 27 -5.44 -4.71 -7.10
C PHE A 27 -4.31 -5.58 -7.65
N THR A 28 -4.10 -5.52 -8.97
CA THR A 28 -2.89 -6.08 -9.58
C THR A 28 -1.69 -5.17 -9.31
N ARG A 29 -0.48 -5.71 -9.51
CA ARG A 29 0.75 -4.91 -9.35
C ARG A 29 0.80 -3.75 -10.33
N GLY A 30 0.50 -3.99 -11.61
CA GLY A 30 0.39 -2.94 -12.63
C GLY A 30 -0.60 -1.83 -12.26
N GLN A 31 -1.78 -2.18 -11.72
CA GLN A 31 -2.74 -1.17 -11.25
C GLN A 31 -2.17 -0.32 -10.11
N LEU A 32 -1.47 -0.94 -9.16
CA LEU A 32 -0.81 -0.20 -8.07
C LEU A 32 0.34 0.68 -8.57
N VAL A 33 1.09 0.24 -9.60
CA VAL A 33 2.09 1.08 -10.27
C VAL A 33 1.43 2.31 -10.87
N GLU A 34 0.36 2.12 -11.64
CA GLU A 34 -0.36 3.20 -12.30
C GLU A 34 -0.94 4.21 -11.29
N HIS A 35 -1.54 3.74 -10.21
CA HIS A 35 -2.05 4.62 -9.15
C HIS A 35 -0.94 5.39 -8.42
N ALA A 36 0.24 4.79 -8.22
CA ALA A 36 1.32 5.41 -7.46
C ALA A 36 2.21 6.33 -8.29
N TYR A 37 2.38 6.06 -9.58
CA TYR A 37 3.36 6.73 -10.45
C TYR A 37 2.80 7.22 -11.78
N GLY A 38 1.52 6.96 -12.08
CA GLY A 38 0.89 7.30 -13.36
C GLY A 38 1.16 6.27 -14.46
N VAL A 39 0.47 6.43 -15.59
CA VAL A 39 0.53 5.52 -16.75
C VAL A 39 1.94 5.49 -17.37
N ASP A 40 2.68 6.60 -17.31
CA ASP A 40 4.04 6.74 -17.84
C ASP A 40 5.15 6.47 -16.80
N GLY A 41 4.80 5.93 -15.63
CA GLY A 41 5.75 5.65 -14.57
C GLY A 41 6.78 4.58 -14.97
N PHE A 42 8.06 4.95 -15.09
CA PHE A 42 9.17 4.02 -15.36
C PHE A 42 9.60 3.20 -14.13
N VAL A 43 8.64 2.60 -13.43
CA VAL A 43 8.87 1.80 -12.22
C VAL A 43 8.38 0.40 -12.40
N THR A 44 9.12 -0.54 -11.82
CA THR A 44 8.80 -1.97 -11.93
C THR A 44 7.80 -2.38 -10.86
N GLU A 45 7.06 -3.45 -11.13
CA GLU A 45 6.18 -4.10 -10.16
C GLU A 45 6.92 -4.52 -8.86
N ARG A 46 8.22 -4.80 -8.95
CA ARG A 46 9.06 -5.12 -7.79
C ARG A 46 9.21 -3.95 -6.82
N THR A 47 9.23 -2.72 -7.34
CA THR A 47 9.26 -1.51 -6.51
C THR A 47 7.98 -1.39 -5.68
N ILE A 48 6.82 -1.73 -6.26
CA ILE A 48 5.55 -1.78 -5.53
C ILE A 48 5.57 -2.82 -4.42
N ASP A 49 6.09 -4.03 -4.68
CA ASP A 49 6.20 -5.08 -3.64
C ASP A 49 6.96 -4.55 -2.40
N VAL A 50 8.02 -3.75 -2.60
CA VAL A 50 8.81 -3.14 -1.50
C VAL A 50 7.99 -2.11 -0.74
N HIS A 51 7.29 -1.21 -1.43
CA HIS A 51 6.45 -0.19 -0.78
C HIS A 51 5.29 -0.81 -0.01
N VAL A 52 4.62 -1.82 -0.57
CA VAL A 52 3.56 -2.57 0.13
C VAL A 52 4.10 -3.26 1.38
N LYS A 53 5.28 -3.90 1.29
CA LYS A 53 5.93 -4.55 2.44
C LYS A 53 6.30 -3.54 3.53
N ASN A 54 6.81 -2.37 3.15
CA ASN A 54 7.12 -1.29 4.10
C ASN A 54 5.86 -0.75 4.77
N LEU A 55 4.82 -0.49 3.97
CA LEU A 55 3.55 0.01 4.47
C LEU A 55 2.94 -0.96 5.49
N ARG A 56 2.88 -2.27 5.18
CA ARG A 56 2.39 -3.29 6.12
C ARG A 56 3.16 -3.31 7.44
N ARG A 57 4.50 -3.21 7.39
CA ARG A 57 5.32 -3.12 8.61
C ARG A 57 5.03 -1.90 9.48
N LYS A 58 4.49 -0.83 8.88
CA LYS A 58 4.18 0.42 9.58
C LYS A 58 2.77 0.43 10.17
N ILE A 59 1.81 -0.27 9.55
CA ILE A 59 0.39 -0.19 9.92
C ILE A 59 -0.16 -1.49 10.55
N GLU A 60 0.45 -2.64 10.28
CA GLU A 60 0.00 -3.93 10.81
C GLU A 60 0.77 -4.25 12.09
N THR A 61 0.05 -4.60 13.15
CA THR A 61 0.63 -5.06 14.41
C THR A 61 1.36 -6.40 14.25
N ASP A 62 0.93 -7.23 13.29
CA ASP A 62 1.60 -8.45 12.86
C ASP A 62 1.68 -8.53 11.32
N PRO A 63 2.82 -8.19 10.71
CA PRO A 63 2.99 -8.21 9.25
C PRO A 63 3.01 -9.62 8.63
N ARG A 64 2.93 -10.70 9.44
CA ARG A 64 2.80 -12.08 8.98
C ARG A 64 1.36 -12.60 9.01
N ALA A 65 0.45 -11.91 9.69
CA ALA A 65 -0.96 -12.25 9.78
C ALA A 65 -1.82 -11.10 9.24
N PRO A 66 -1.98 -10.97 7.91
CA PRO A 66 -2.80 -9.92 7.33
C PRO A 66 -4.23 -10.10 7.83
N ALA A 67 -4.68 -9.21 8.71
CA ALA A 67 -6.01 -9.26 9.27
C ALA A 67 -7.02 -9.03 8.14
N ARG A 68 -7.57 -10.10 7.59
CA ARG A 68 -8.81 -10.05 6.81
C ARG A 68 -9.91 -9.64 7.77
N ARG A 69 -10.19 -8.33 7.87
CA ARG A 69 -11.50 -7.89 8.36
C ARG A 69 -12.49 -8.18 7.24
N GLY A 70 -13.17 -9.32 7.39
CA GLY A 70 -14.38 -9.63 6.62
C GLY A 70 -15.55 -8.77 7.05
#